data_AF-A0A828NDQ1-F1
#
_entry.id   AF-A0A828NDQ1-F1
#
_cell.length_a   1.000
_cell.length_b   1.000
_cell.length_c   1.000
_cell.angle_alpha   90.00
_cell.angle_beta   90.00
_cell.angle_gamma   90.00
#
_symmetry.space_group_name_H-M   'P 1'
#
loop_
_entity.id
_entity.type
_entity.pdbx_description
1 polymer ?
#
loop_
_entity_poly.entity_id
_entity_poly.type
_entity_poly.pdbx_seq_one_letter_code
_entity_poly.pdbx_strand_id
1 'polypeptide(L)' 'MATPNPLEPVKGAGTTLWVYNGKGDAYANPLSDDDWQRLAKVKDLTPGE' A
#
# COMPACT_ATOMS: atom_id res chain seq x y z
N MET A 1 -16.22 -14.72 -21.32
CA MET A 1 -15.15 -14.37 -20.36
C MET A 1 -14.65 -15.67 -19.75
N ALA A 2 -13.35 -15.90 -19.69
CA ALA A 2 -12.80 -17.05 -18.94
C ALA A 2 -13.01 -16.81 -17.45
N THR A 3 -13.31 -17.87 -16.69
CA THR A 3 -13.40 -17.78 -15.22
C THR A 3 -12.02 -17.44 -14.66
N PRO A 4 -11.86 -16.37 -13.85
CA PRO A 4 -10.57 -16.02 -13.26
C PRO A 4 -10.05 -17.12 -12.34
N ASN A 5 -8.72 -17.34 -12.32
CA ASN A 5 -8.09 -18.26 -11.38
C ASN A 5 -8.07 -17.62 -9.97
N PRO A 6 -8.74 -18.21 -8.97
CA PRO A 6 -8.77 -17.65 -7.61
C PRO A 6 -7.42 -17.67 -6.88
N LEU A 7 -6.41 -18.38 -7.40
CA LEU A 7 -5.05 -18.43 -6.85
C LEU A 7 -4.09 -17.45 -7.54
N GLU A 8 -4.53 -16.77 -8.59
CA GLU A 8 -3.70 -15.77 -9.25
C GLU A 8 -3.46 -14.58 -8.29
N PRO A 9 -2.20 -14.16 -8.06
CA PRO A 9 -1.92 -12.99 -7.24
C PRO A 9 -2.60 -11.74 -7.80
N VAL A 10 -3.54 -11.19 -7.06
CA VAL A 10 -4.20 -9.93 -7.40
C VAL A 10 -3.35 -8.78 -6.86
N LYS A 11 -3.04 -7.82 -7.73
CA LYS A 11 -2.28 -6.63 -7.33
C LYS A 11 -3.07 -5.84 -6.29
N GLY A 12 -2.39 -5.38 -5.23
CA GLY A 12 -3.03 -4.70 -4.10
C GLY A 12 -3.64 -5.64 -3.05
N ALA A 13 -3.71 -6.96 -3.28
CA ALA A 13 -4.18 -7.90 -2.27
C ALA A 13 -3.30 -7.86 -1.01
N GLY A 14 -3.92 -7.62 0.14
CA GLY A 14 -3.22 -7.47 1.42
C GLY A 14 -2.50 -6.13 1.62
N THR A 15 -2.52 -5.23 0.64
CA THR A 15 -1.88 -3.92 0.72
C THR A 15 -2.74 -2.91 1.50
N THR A 16 -2.08 -2.04 2.27
CA THR A 16 -2.73 -0.93 2.98
C THR A 16 -2.03 0.38 2.64
N LEU A 17 -2.82 1.45 2.55
CA LEU A 17 -2.31 2.81 2.33
C LEU A 17 -1.95 3.44 3.68
N TRP A 18 -0.75 4.00 3.74
CA TRP A 18 -0.22 4.71 4.90
C TRP A 18 0.17 6.13 4.51
N VAL A 19 -0.05 7.07 5.43
CA VAL A 19 0.35 8.48 5.27
C VAL A 19 1.19 8.89 6.46
N TYR A 20 2.33 9.53 6.17
CA TYR A 20 3.22 10.10 7.16
C TYR A 20 2.76 11.50 7.53
N ASN A 21 2.59 11.77 8.82
CA ASN A 21 2.15 13.08 9.33
C ASN A 21 3.21 13.76 10.22
N GLY A 22 4.41 13.20 10.29
CA GLY A 22 5.52 13.74 11.07
C GLY A 22 6.23 14.91 10.40
N LYS A 23 7.27 15.42 11.06
CA LYS A 23 8.10 16.54 10.57
C LYS A 23 9.49 16.12 10.10
N GLY A 24 9.85 14.85 10.25
CA GLY A 24 11.13 14.31 9.85
C GLY A 24 11.21 13.96 8.37
N ASP A 25 12.33 13.37 7.96
CA ASP A 25 12.47 12.80 6.63
C ASP A 25 11.79 11.42 6.56
N ALA A 26 10.60 11.38 5.96
CA ALA A 26 9.80 10.17 5.79
C ALA A 26 10.48 9.07 4.97
N TYR A 27 11.53 9.40 4.20
CA TYR A 27 12.19 8.46 3.30
C TYR A 27 13.50 7.88 3.86
N ALA A 28 14.02 8.42 4.97
CA ALA A 28 15.28 7.96 5.56
C ALA A 28 15.17 6.57 6.17
N ASN A 29 14.19 6.35 7.07
CA ASN A 29 13.89 5.03 7.64
C ASN A 29 12.41 4.92 8.06
N PRO A 30 11.47 4.77 7.11
CA PRO A 30 10.03 4.83 7.37
C PRO A 30 9.52 3.78 8.37
N LEU A 31 10.25 2.67 8.58
CA LEU A 31 9.83 1.62 9.51
C LEU A 31 10.20 1.92 10.96
N SER A 32 11.06 2.90 11.23
CA SER A 32 11.39 3.32 12.59
C SER A 32 10.51 4.47 13.10
N ASP A 33 9.74 5.09 12.23
CA ASP A 33 8.91 6.25 12.59
C ASP A 33 7.56 5.80 13.17
N ASP A 34 7.11 6.50 14.22
CA ASP A 34 5.79 6.27 14.83
C ASP A 34 4.67 7.12 14.17
N ASP A 35 5.03 8.08 13.31
CA ASP A 35 4.11 9.07 12.72
C ASP A 35 3.35 8.57 11.46
N TRP A 36 3.46 7.27 11.14
CA TRP A 36 2.74 6.65 10.03
C TRP A 36 1.33 6.24 10.44
N GLN A 37 0.34 6.69 9.67
CA GLN A 37 -1.06 6.38 9.91
C GLN A 37 -1.67 5.57 8.76
N ARG A 38 -2.25 4.41 9.09
CA ARG A 38 -2.97 3.58 8.12
C ARG A 38 -4.33 4.21 7.79
N LEU A 39 -4.54 4.56 6.53
CA LEU A 39 -5.78 5.18 6.06
C LEU A 39 -6.80 4.16 5.55
N ALA A 40 -6.37 3.20 4.71
CA ALA A 40 -7.30 2.31 4.03
C ALA A 40 -6.65 0.99 3.59
N LYS A 41 -7.49 0.00 3.26
CA LYS A 41 -7.07 -1.16 2.48
C LYS A 41 -7.12 -0.80 1.00
N VAL A 42 -6.14 -1.30 0.24
CA VAL A 42 -6.06 -1.10 -1.20
C VAL A 42 -6.73 -2.27 -1.90
N LYS A 43 -7.56 -1.99 -2.90
CA LYS A 43 -8.21 -3.02 -3.72
C LYS A 43 -7.37 -3.39 -4.95
N ASP A 44 -6.74 -2.40 -5.57
CA ASP A 44 -5.88 -2.55 -6.75
C ASP A 44 -4.88 -1.39 -6.82
N LEU A 45 -3.76 -1.56 -7.55
CA LEU A 45 -2.75 -0.53 -7.78
C LEU A 45 -2.43 -0.39 -9.28
N THR A 46 -2.73 0.75 -9.87
CA THR A 46 -2.34 1.02 -11.26
C THR A 46 -0.94 1.63 -11.29
N PRO A 47 0.03 1.08 -12.06
CA PRO A 47 1.29 1.77 -12.32
C PRO A 47 1.03 3.11 -13.02
N GLY A 48 1.83 4.13 -12.73
CA GLY A 48 1.81 5.37 -13.50
C GLY A 48 2.40 5.19 -14.90
N GLU A 49 2.20 6.20 -15.78
CA GLU A 49 2.94 6.36 -17.04
C GLU A 49 4.39 6.80 -16.80
#